data_AF-A0A3P8WE16-F1
#
_entry.id   AF-A0A3P8WE16-F1
#
_cell.length_a   1.000
_cell.length_b   1.000
_cell.length_c   1.000
_cell.angle_alpha   90.00
_cell.angle_beta   90.00
_cell.angle_gamma   90.00
#
_symmetry.space_group_name_H-M   'P 1'
#
loop_
_entity.id
_entity.type
_entity.pdbx_description
1 polymer ?
#
loop_
_entity_poly.entity_id
_entity_poly.type
_entity_poly.pdbx_seq_one_letter_code
_entity_poly.pdbx_strand_id
1 'polypeptide(L)'
;MDDKNYFLCKAKVYEQTERWDDMAESMVKVAEFKHGLTTEERDLFSVAFKNSIGPKRSALKIISGIGDKTDTPEKLDIIQELKDKVKHSLIKPNIHHFYNILATTGGAIKYVVSLGLESRTL
;
A
#
# COMPACT_ATOMS: atom_id res chain seq x y z
N MET A 1 -23.29 1.59 17.05
CA MET A 1 -22.68 1.33 15.73
C MET A 1 -21.62 0.28 15.99
N ASP A 2 -21.65 -0.87 15.31
CA ASP A 2 -20.57 -1.86 15.46
C ASP A 2 -19.23 -1.24 15.03
N ASP A 3 -18.14 -1.57 15.74
CA ASP A 3 -16.82 -0.98 15.52
C ASP A 3 -16.33 -1.24 14.10
N LYS A 4 -16.66 -2.41 13.52
CA LYS A 4 -16.37 -2.74 12.11
C LYS A 4 -17.11 -1.82 11.14
N ASN A 5 -18.40 -1.59 11.39
CA ASN A 5 -19.25 -0.72 10.57
C ASN A 5 -18.80 0.75 10.61
N TYR A 6 -18.24 1.21 11.73
CA TYR A 6 -17.63 2.54 11.84
C TYR A 6 -16.45 2.69 10.86
N PHE A 7 -15.52 1.73 10.83
CA PHE A 7 -14.38 1.78 9.90
C PHE A 7 -14.80 1.61 8.44
N LEU A 8 -15.80 0.79 8.14
CA LEU A 8 -16.36 0.68 6.78
C LEU A 8 -17.00 1.99 6.31
N CYS A 9 -17.74 2.67 7.18
CA CYS A 9 -18.32 3.97 6.87
C CYS A 9 -17.22 5.00 6.55
N LYS A 10 -16.17 5.07 7.38
CA LYS A 10 -15.00 5.92 7.12
C LYS A 10 -14.33 5.60 5.79
N ALA A 11 -14.08 4.31 5.51
CA ALA A 11 -13.45 3.89 4.26
C ALA A 11 -14.23 4.34 3.02
N LYS A 12 -15.56 4.23 3.04
CA LYS A 12 -16.42 4.70 1.93
C LYS A 12 -16.39 6.23 1.76
N VAL A 13 -16.32 6.99 2.86
CA VAL A 13 -16.15 8.46 2.79
C VAL A 13 -14.77 8.81 2.23
N TYR A 14 -13.72 8.09 2.64
CA TYR A 14 -12.38 8.30 2.10
C TYR A 14 -12.27 7.92 0.62
N GLU A 15 -12.97 6.88 0.17
CA GLU A 15 -13.09 6.52 -1.25
C GLU A 15 -13.67 7.69 -2.07
N GLN A 16 -14.78 8.27 -1.61
CA GLN A 16 -15.44 9.40 -2.30
C GLN A 16 -14.62 10.69 -2.32
N THR A 17 -13.64 10.80 -1.42
CA THR A 17 -12.74 11.95 -1.31
C THR A 17 -11.33 11.65 -1.80
N GLU A 18 -11.12 10.48 -2.41
CA GLU A 18 -9.84 10.00 -2.94
C GLU A 18 -8.69 10.01 -1.92
N ARG A 19 -9.03 9.85 -0.64
CA ARG A 19 -8.07 9.77 0.48
C ARG A 19 -7.59 8.35 0.69
N TRP A 20 -6.83 7.82 -0.28
CA TRP A 20 -6.46 6.40 -0.35
C TRP A 20 -5.65 5.89 0.83
N ASP A 21 -4.76 6.72 1.39
CA ASP A 21 -3.94 6.35 2.54
C ASP A 21 -4.82 6.17 3.80
N ASP A 22 -5.72 7.12 4.06
CA ASP A 22 -6.68 7.03 5.19
C ASP A 22 -7.70 5.90 5.00
N MET A 23 -8.10 5.67 3.74
CA MET A 23 -8.96 4.54 3.35
C MET A 23 -8.26 3.21 3.66
N ALA A 24 -6.99 3.07 3.29
CA ALA A 24 -6.23 1.85 3.53
C ALA A 24 -6.04 1.59 5.02
N GLU A 25 -5.73 2.62 5.82
CA GLU A 25 -5.66 2.50 7.28
C GLU A 25 -6.99 2.05 7.91
N SER A 26 -8.11 2.60 7.43
CA SER A 26 -9.45 2.18 7.90
C SER A 26 -9.74 0.74 7.52
N MET A 27 -9.37 0.33 6.31
CA MET A 27 -9.58 -1.04 5.82
C MET A 27 -8.69 -2.07 6.51
N VAL A 28 -7.48 -1.71 6.97
CA VAL A 28 -6.68 -2.54 7.90
C VAL A 28 -7.46 -2.81 9.18
N LYS A 29 -8.09 -1.79 9.76
CA LYS A 29 -8.91 -1.97 10.96
C LYS A 29 -10.09 -2.89 10.72
N VAL A 30 -10.76 -2.80 9.57
CA VAL A 30 -11.84 -3.75 9.19
C VAL A 30 -11.32 -5.20 9.12
N ALA A 31 -10.09 -5.41 8.65
CA ALA A 31 -9.51 -6.73 8.50
C ALA A 31 -8.99 -7.35 9.82
N GLU A 32 -8.72 -6.53 10.84
CA GLU A 32 -8.33 -7.00 12.19
C GLU A 32 -9.50 -7.66 12.95
N PHE A 33 -10.76 -7.50 12.50
CA PHE A 33 -11.93 -8.11 13.14
C PHE A 33 -12.01 -9.63 12.88
N LYS A 34 -12.43 -10.40 13.89
CA LYS A 34 -12.44 -11.89 13.90
C LYS A 34 -13.30 -12.57 12.82
N HIS A 35 -14.10 -11.80 12.07
CA HIS A 35 -15.18 -12.32 11.23
C HIS A 35 -14.71 -12.52 9.78
N GLY A 36 -13.46 -12.17 9.48
CA GLY A 36 -12.95 -12.11 8.13
C GLY A 36 -13.57 -10.98 7.32
N LEU A 37 -13.11 -10.86 6.07
CA LEU A 37 -13.62 -9.89 5.12
C LEU A 37 -14.65 -10.55 4.19
N THR A 38 -15.79 -9.88 3.95
CA THR A 38 -16.73 -10.27 2.89
C THR A 38 -16.12 -10.02 1.51
N THR A 39 -16.80 -10.42 0.44
CA THR A 39 -16.35 -10.12 -0.93
C THR A 39 -16.27 -8.62 -1.17
N GLU A 40 -17.31 -7.88 -0.80
CA GLU A 40 -17.38 -6.42 -0.96
C GLU A 40 -16.30 -5.71 -0.14
N GLU A 41 -16.03 -6.19 1.07
CA GLU A 41 -14.98 -5.62 1.92
C GLU A 41 -13.59 -5.90 1.36
N ARG A 42 -13.36 -7.08 0.77
CA ARG A 42 -12.10 -7.42 0.08
C ARG A 42 -11.89 -6.58 -1.18
N ASP A 43 -12.96 -6.28 -1.91
CA ASP A 43 -12.90 -5.41 -3.08
C ASP A 43 -12.57 -3.98 -2.67
N LEU A 44 -13.25 -3.46 -1.64
CA LEU A 44 -12.98 -2.14 -1.07
C LEU A 44 -11.54 -2.03 -0.53
N PHE A 45 -11.07 -3.08 0.14
CA PHE A 45 -9.69 -3.19 0.62
C PHE A 45 -8.71 -3.17 -0.57
N SER A 46 -9.01 -3.91 -1.64
CA SER A 46 -8.17 -3.91 -2.85
C SER A 46 -8.08 -2.55 -3.52
N VAL A 47 -9.20 -1.81 -3.60
CA VAL A 47 -9.24 -0.45 -4.15
C VAL A 47 -8.37 0.50 -3.32
N ALA A 48 -8.52 0.49 -1.99
CA ALA A 48 -7.75 1.34 -1.09
C ALA A 48 -6.23 1.14 -1.28
N PHE A 49 -5.78 -0.11 -1.24
CA PHE A 49 -4.35 -0.43 -1.30
C PHE A 49 -3.73 -0.19 -2.68
N LYS A 50 -4.44 -0.52 -3.77
CA LYS A 50 -3.94 -0.26 -5.13
C LYS A 50 -3.72 1.24 -5.35
N ASN A 51 -4.67 2.07 -4.94
CA ASN A 51 -4.61 3.51 -5.13
C ASN A 51 -3.64 4.20 -4.15
N SER A 52 -3.45 3.67 -2.94
CA SER A 52 -2.43 4.16 -2.00
C SER A 52 -1.00 3.88 -2.47
N ILE A 53 -0.75 2.68 -2.99
CA ILE A 53 0.61 2.19 -3.27
C ILE A 53 1.05 2.46 -4.72
N GLY A 54 0.13 2.43 -5.69
CA GLY A 54 0.43 2.62 -7.12
C GLY A 54 1.25 3.89 -7.40
N PRO A 55 0.79 5.07 -6.96
CA PRO A 55 1.53 6.33 -7.17
C PRO A 55 2.93 6.32 -6.54
N LYS A 56 3.07 5.77 -5.33
CA LYS A 56 4.36 5.67 -4.61
C LYS A 56 5.36 4.78 -5.35
N ARG A 57 4.88 3.67 -5.94
CA ARG A 57 5.71 2.79 -6.78
C ARG A 57 6.14 3.47 -8.07
N SER A 58 5.22 4.14 -8.76
CA SER A 58 5.55 4.91 -9.96
C SER A 58 6.58 5.99 -9.66
N ALA A 59 6.43 6.70 -8.53
CA ALA A 59 7.42 7.67 -8.07
C ALA A 59 8.79 7.03 -7.83
N LEU A 60 8.87 5.91 -7.10
CA LEU A 60 10.15 5.20 -6.90
C LEU A 60 10.82 4.76 -8.20
N LYS A 61 10.04 4.26 -9.18
CA LYS A 61 10.57 3.87 -10.48
C LYS A 61 11.17 5.07 -11.21
N ILE A 62 10.46 6.19 -11.22
CA ILE A 62 10.93 7.43 -11.85
C ILE A 62 12.19 7.95 -11.15
N ILE A 63 12.16 8.07 -9.82
CA ILE A 63 13.31 8.53 -9.03
C ILE A 63 14.53 7.62 -9.27
N SER A 64 14.31 6.31 -9.36
CA SER A 64 15.39 5.36 -9.68
C SER A 64 15.98 5.60 -11.06
N GLY A 65 15.13 5.73 -12.08
CA GLY A 65 15.59 6.04 -13.44
C GLY A 65 16.26 7.41 -13.59
N ILE A 66 15.95 8.38 -12.72
CA ILE A 66 16.70 9.66 -12.64
C ILE A 66 18.07 9.42 -12.01
N GLY A 67 18.13 8.66 -10.91
CA GLY A 67 19.38 8.26 -10.26
C GLY A 67 20.35 7.56 -11.21
N ASP A 68 19.84 6.62 -12.01
CA ASP A 68 20.66 5.85 -12.96
C ASP A 68 21.29 6.72 -14.08
N LYS A 69 20.79 7.94 -14.29
CA LYS A 69 21.27 8.90 -15.30
C LYS A 69 22.05 10.07 -14.69
N THR A 70 22.30 10.06 -13.38
CA THR A 70 22.90 11.17 -12.65
C THR A 70 24.34 10.83 -12.27
N ASP A 71 25.30 11.64 -12.72
CA ASP A 71 26.73 11.37 -12.51
C ASP A 71 27.37 12.24 -11.41
N THR A 72 26.63 13.22 -10.88
CA THR A 72 27.14 14.14 -9.85
C THR A 72 26.81 13.62 -8.44
N PRO A 73 27.80 13.43 -7.56
CA PRO A 73 27.58 12.91 -6.21
C PRO A 73 26.52 13.68 -5.40
N GLU A 74 26.56 15.02 -5.44
CA GLU A 74 25.60 15.87 -4.70
C GLU A 74 24.13 15.61 -5.10
N LYS A 75 23.87 15.38 -6.40
CA LYS A 75 22.52 15.05 -6.86
C LYS A 75 22.13 13.61 -6.54
N LEU A 76 23.09 12.69 -6.51
CA LEU A 76 22.85 11.30 -6.11
C LEU A 76 22.41 11.23 -4.64
N ASP A 77 23.02 12.01 -3.75
CA ASP A 77 22.62 12.10 -2.34
C ASP A 77 21.18 12.60 -2.19
N ILE A 78 20.80 13.66 -2.93
CA ILE A 78 19.44 14.19 -2.96
C ILE A 78 18.46 13.11 -3.48
N ILE A 79 18.81 12.41 -4.57
CA ILE A 79 17.97 11.35 -5.15
C ILE A 79 17.79 10.21 -4.15
N GLN A 80 18.85 9.84 -3.43
CA GLN A 80 18.80 8.79 -2.43
C GLN A 80 17.89 9.18 -1.25
N GLU A 81 17.99 10.42 -0.76
CA GLU A 81 17.10 10.96 0.26
C GLU A 81 15.63 10.92 -0.20
N LEU A 82 15.35 11.29 -1.46
CA LEU A 82 14.02 11.21 -2.03
C LEU A 82 13.51 9.77 -2.15
N LYS A 83 14.36 8.81 -2.56
CA LYS A 83 14.02 7.38 -2.57
C LYS A 83 13.62 6.92 -1.16
N ASP A 84 14.39 7.28 -0.15
CA ASP A 84 14.17 6.80 1.20
C ASP A 84 12.92 7.43 1.84
N LYS A 85 12.63 8.70 1.53
CA LYS A 85 11.34 9.34 1.89
C LYS A 85 10.13 8.58 1.33
N VAL A 86 10.17 8.18 0.05
CA VAL A 86 9.07 7.43 -0.58
C VAL A 86 9.01 5.98 -0.06
N LYS A 87 10.15 5.33 0.18
CA LYS A 87 10.18 3.99 0.81
C LYS A 87 9.57 4.03 2.22
N HIS A 88 9.90 5.03 3.02
CA HIS A 88 9.37 5.14 4.36
C HIS A 88 7.84 5.37 4.37
N SER A 89 7.30 6.13 3.41
CA SER A 89 5.84 6.31 3.25
C SER A 89 5.12 5.06 2.71
N LEU A 90 5.85 4.14 2.06
CA LEU A 90 5.35 2.82 1.67
C LEU A 90 5.30 1.82 2.84
N ILE A 91 6.22 1.93 3.79
CA ILE A 91 6.40 0.98 4.90
C ILE A 91 5.40 1.23 6.04
N LYS A 92 4.91 2.47 6.19
CA LYS A 92 4.22 2.89 7.42
C LYS A 92 2.88 2.20 7.78
N PRO A 93 2.11 1.59 6.87
CA PRO A 93 0.98 0.77 7.36
C PRO A 93 0.75 -0.62 6.73
N ASN A 94 1.26 -0.98 5.55
CA ASN A 94 0.36 -1.75 4.67
C ASN A 94 0.89 -2.98 3.93
N ILE A 95 2.19 -3.27 3.87
CA ILE A 95 2.62 -4.41 3.03
C ILE A 95 2.48 -5.74 3.78
N HIS A 96 3.01 -5.87 4.99
CA HIS A 96 2.98 -7.16 5.70
C HIS A 96 1.56 -7.61 6.09
N HIS A 97 0.68 -6.67 6.50
CA HIS A 97 -0.69 -6.99 6.91
C HIS A 97 -1.55 -7.39 5.70
N PHE A 98 -1.39 -6.69 4.55
CA PHE A 98 -2.02 -7.04 3.27
C PHE A 98 -1.63 -8.45 2.80
N TYR A 99 -0.34 -8.82 2.93
CA TYR A 99 0.15 -10.14 2.54
C TYR A 99 -0.44 -11.25 3.41
N ASN A 100 -0.50 -11.05 4.73
CA ASN A 100 -1.06 -12.04 5.64
C ASN A 100 -2.57 -12.21 5.43
N ILE A 101 -3.34 -11.14 5.19
CA ILE A 101 -4.79 -11.21 4.98
C ILE A 101 -5.14 -11.90 3.64
N LEU A 102 -4.34 -11.65 2.59
CA LEU A 102 -4.56 -12.24 1.28
C LEU A 102 -4.01 -13.66 1.12
N ALA A 103 -2.96 -14.03 1.88
CA ALA A 103 -2.45 -15.39 1.92
C ALA A 103 -3.49 -16.38 2.48
N THR A 104 -4.35 -15.95 3.41
CA THR A 104 -5.48 -16.74 3.94
C THR A 104 -6.63 -16.90 2.94
N THR A 105 -6.65 -16.11 1.87
CA THR A 105 -7.72 -16.10 0.86
C THR A 105 -7.20 -16.38 -0.56
N GLY A 106 -6.19 -17.24 -0.72
CA GLY A 106 -5.88 -18.04 -1.92
C GLY A 106 -5.67 -17.37 -3.30
N GLY A 107 -5.99 -16.09 -3.50
CA GLY A 107 -6.22 -15.51 -4.83
C GLY A 107 -5.26 -14.40 -5.27
N ALA A 108 -4.49 -13.80 -4.36
CA ALA A 108 -3.73 -12.57 -4.68
C ALA A 108 -2.20 -12.70 -4.62
N ILE A 109 -1.67 -13.93 -4.52
CA ILE A 109 -0.22 -14.21 -4.61
C ILE A 109 0.37 -13.70 -5.95
N LYS A 110 -0.44 -13.65 -7.02
CA LYS A 110 0.01 -13.13 -8.33
C LYS A 110 0.41 -11.65 -8.33
N TYR A 111 -0.21 -10.81 -7.50
CA TYR A 111 0.05 -9.37 -7.55
C TYR A 111 1.41 -9.04 -6.91
N VAL A 112 1.74 -9.70 -5.79
CA VAL A 112 3.00 -9.57 -5.06
C VAL A 112 4.22 -9.91 -5.90
N VAL A 113 4.19 -11.06 -6.58
CA VAL A 113 5.29 -11.52 -7.45
C VAL A 113 5.51 -10.54 -8.62
N SER A 114 4.43 -9.93 -9.14
CA SER A 114 4.52 -8.92 -10.22
C SER A 114 5.14 -7.58 -9.80
N LEU A 115 5.27 -7.32 -8.49
CA LEU A 115 5.71 -6.04 -7.94
C LEU A 115 7.19 -6.01 -7.55
N GLY A 116 7.94 -7.09 -7.82
CA GLY A 116 9.38 -7.17 -7.54
C GLY A 116 9.74 -7.08 -6.06
N LEU A 117 8.74 -7.17 -5.18
CA LEU A 117 8.93 -7.29 -3.73
C LEU A 117 9.09 -8.78 -3.42
N GLU A 118 10.24 -9.34 -3.80
CA GLU A 118 10.60 -10.68 -3.36
C GLU A 118 10.72 -10.69 -1.83
N SER A 119 10.26 -11.79 -1.23
CA SER A 119 10.30 -12.09 0.21
C SER A 119 11.71 -12.17 0.81
N ARG A 120 12.74 -11.66 0.12
CA ARG A 120 14.17 -11.81 0.45
C ARG A 120 14.86 -10.51 0.83
N THR A 121 14.16 -9.38 0.86
CA THR A 121 14.71 -8.10 1.34
C THR A 121 13.91 -7.51 2.51
N LEU A 122 13.42 -8.38 3.40
CA LEU A 122 13.18 -8.09 4.82
C LEU A 122 13.54 -9.33 5.64
#